data_AF-A0AA35WZA1-F1
#
_entry.id   AF-A0AA35WZA1-F1
#
_cell.length_a   1.000
_cell.length_b   1.000
_cell.length_c   1.000
_cell.angle_alpha   90.00
_cell.angle_beta   90.00
_cell.angle_gamma   90.00
#
_symmetry.space_group_name_H-M   'P 1'
#
loop_
_entity.id
_entity.type
_entity.pdbx_description
1 polymer ?
#
loop_
_entity_poly.entity_id
_entity_poly.type
_entity_poly.pdbx_seq_one_letter_code
_entity_poly.pdbx_strand_id
1 'polypeptide(L)'
;MLAAGALVLGISAIIGATAGPALAADKLLGVSCRQPRWRSRTVIPTVGYDIQIEEPGIFYLSFDNAEVGRIQARGVVDVVNKGRFAYIKGSPTMEITEFVWGGQVEILTAYIEKGDIEIVCELYSDGWLPENAQINMEQCLTANDNNVDAVVASNDGTAGGVVAALASQGLAGNIPVSGQDGDIAALNRIAKGYQTVVDTVRTQDVTKDQVLGMIILGKRIEEETEEDLASLH
;
A
#
# COMPACT_ATOMS: atom_id res chain seq x y z
N MET A 1 15.46 20.16 11.11
CA MET A 1 14.73 20.86 10.04
C MET A 1 14.38 19.79 9.02
N LEU A 2 13.11 19.39 8.92
CA LEU A 2 12.68 18.58 7.77
C LEU A 2 12.91 19.43 6.51
N ALA A 3 13.47 18.82 5.45
CA ALA A 3 13.55 19.46 4.15
C ALA A 3 12.14 19.89 3.72
N ALA A 4 12.00 21.13 3.27
CA ALA A 4 10.71 21.70 2.87
C ALA A 4 10.11 20.85 1.74
N GLY A 5 8.99 20.18 2.01
CA GLY A 5 8.25 19.37 1.02
C GLY A 5 8.09 17.88 1.34
N ALA A 6 8.70 17.35 2.41
CA ALA A 6 8.58 15.93 2.74
C ALA A 6 7.32 15.65 3.58
N LEU A 7 6.46 14.74 3.09
CA LEU A 7 5.14 14.43 3.67
C LEU A 7 5.12 12.98 4.17
N VAL A 8 4.81 12.78 5.45
CA VAL A 8 4.50 11.47 6.01
C VAL A 8 2.99 11.43 6.18
N LEU A 9 2.32 10.57 5.42
CA LEU A 9 0.88 10.36 5.52
C LEU A 9 0.63 9.02 6.21
N GLY A 10 -0.43 8.94 7.02
CA GLY A 10 -0.84 7.69 7.65
C GLY A 10 -2.20 7.26 7.10
N ILE A 11 -2.31 6.02 6.65
CA ILE A 11 -3.59 5.39 6.33
C ILE A 11 -4.00 4.48 7.50
N SER A 12 -5.19 4.73 8.04
CA SER A 12 -5.92 3.86 8.97
C SER A 12 -7.21 3.38 8.30
N ALA A 13 -7.11 2.66 7.17
CA ALA A 13 -8.28 2.11 6.48
C ALA A 13 -8.16 0.60 6.34
N ILE A 14 -8.80 -0.13 7.24
CA ILE A 14 -8.88 -1.59 7.23
C ILE A 14 -10.13 -2.01 6.46
N ILE A 15 -9.97 -2.57 5.27
CA ILE A 15 -11.07 -3.09 4.47
C ILE A 15 -11.10 -4.62 4.56
N GLY A 16 -12.11 -5.16 5.24
CA GLY A 16 -12.45 -6.59 5.17
C GLY A 16 -13.26 -6.91 3.91
N ALA A 17 -12.85 -7.94 3.15
CA ALA A 17 -13.63 -8.49 2.05
C ALA A 17 -14.26 -9.84 2.47
N THR A 18 -15.57 -9.98 2.27
CA THR A 18 -16.34 -11.16 2.68
C THR A 18 -16.05 -12.37 1.78
N ALA A 19 -15.68 -13.49 2.38
CA ALA A 19 -15.79 -14.80 1.72
C ALA A 19 -17.27 -15.18 1.55
N GLY A 20 -17.61 -15.86 0.45
CA GLY A 20 -18.96 -16.33 0.12
C GLY A 20 -19.64 -17.15 1.22
N PRO A 21 -20.96 -17.41 1.08
CA PRO A 21 -21.85 -17.74 2.19
C PRO A 21 -21.51 -19.10 2.80
N ALA A 22 -20.90 -19.11 3.99
CA ALA A 22 -20.82 -20.33 4.80
C ALA A 22 -21.05 -20.12 6.31
N LEU A 23 -21.11 -18.90 6.83
CA LEU A 23 -21.45 -18.67 8.24
C LEU A 23 -22.35 -17.43 8.44
N ALA A 24 -23.49 -17.42 7.77
CA ALA A 24 -24.60 -16.59 8.22
C ALA A 24 -25.37 -17.37 9.31
N ALA A 25 -25.21 -16.90 10.55
CA ALA A 25 -26.23 -16.97 11.60
C ALA A 25 -26.82 -18.35 11.92
N ASP A 26 -26.25 -19.01 12.93
CA ASP A 26 -27.11 -19.62 13.95
C ASP A 26 -27.34 -18.56 15.04
N LYS A 27 -28.26 -17.63 14.73
CA LYS A 27 -28.70 -16.56 15.62
C LYS A 27 -29.33 -17.16 16.88
N LEU A 28 -28.89 -16.69 18.05
CA LEU A 28 -29.78 -15.91 18.91
C LEU A 28 -31.15 -16.56 19.25
N LEU A 29 -31.23 -17.81 19.71
CA LEU A 29 -32.42 -18.33 20.42
C LEU A 29 -32.01 -19.34 21.50
N GLY A 30 -32.34 -19.04 22.76
CA GLY A 30 -31.95 -19.81 23.94
C GLY A 30 -32.51 -21.23 23.97
N VAL A 31 -31.72 -22.21 23.51
CA VAL A 31 -31.98 -23.64 23.62
C VAL A 31 -30.78 -24.33 24.25
N SER A 32 -31.02 -25.19 25.24
CA SER A 32 -29.98 -25.89 26.01
C SER A 32 -28.99 -26.62 25.08
N CYS A 33 -27.69 -26.38 25.26
CA CYS A 33 -26.65 -27.16 24.61
C CYS A 33 -26.68 -28.60 25.12
N ARG A 34 -27.34 -29.49 24.37
CA ARG A 34 -27.14 -30.93 24.46
C ARG A 34 -26.12 -31.29 23.38
N GLN A 35 -24.88 -31.52 23.78
CA GLN A 35 -23.76 -31.78 22.88
C GLN A 35 -24.06 -32.90 21.88
N PRO A 36 -23.75 -32.73 20.58
CA PRO A 36 -23.48 -33.84 19.69
C PRO A 36 -21.97 -34.08 19.57
N ARG A 37 -21.58 -35.35 19.70
CA ARG A 37 -20.23 -35.90 19.51
C ARG A 37 -19.45 -35.22 18.38
N TRP A 38 -18.36 -34.55 18.76
CA TRP A 38 -17.28 -34.13 17.87
C TRP A 38 -16.74 -35.32 17.05
N ARG A 39 -17.09 -35.39 15.76
CA ARG A 39 -16.38 -36.23 14.79
C ARG A 39 -15.46 -35.33 13.96
N SER A 40 -14.18 -35.30 14.34
CA SER A 40 -12.99 -35.14 13.49
C SER A 40 -13.07 -34.20 12.27
N ARG A 41 -12.99 -32.89 12.52
CA ARG A 41 -12.16 -31.92 11.77
C ARG A 41 -12.29 -30.59 12.51
N THR A 42 -11.29 -30.25 13.33
CA THR A 42 -11.22 -28.93 13.97
C THR A 42 -10.94 -27.92 12.87
N VAL A 43 -11.97 -27.20 12.41
CA VAL A 43 -11.76 -26.01 11.57
C VAL A 43 -11.21 -24.94 12.51
N ILE A 44 -9.93 -24.63 12.38
CA ILE A 44 -9.30 -23.51 13.07
C ILE A 44 -9.69 -22.26 12.29
N PRO A 45 -10.38 -21.27 12.90
CA PRO A 45 -10.63 -20.01 12.24
C PRO A 45 -9.31 -19.35 11.85
N THR A 46 -9.17 -19.02 10.57
CA THR A 46 -7.95 -18.44 10.01
C THR A 46 -8.28 -17.11 9.37
N VAL A 47 -7.44 -16.11 9.63
CA VAL A 47 -7.50 -14.79 8.98
C VAL A 47 -6.24 -14.64 8.13
N GLY A 48 -6.43 -14.48 6.83
CA GLY A 48 -5.39 -13.99 5.93
C GLY A 48 -5.21 -12.50 6.18
N TYR A 49 -3.97 -12.05 6.31
CA TYR A 49 -3.65 -10.68 6.64
C TYR A 49 -2.63 -10.14 5.64
N ASP A 50 -2.87 -8.93 5.13
CA ASP A 50 -1.99 -8.15 4.23
C ASP A 50 -1.81 -8.74 2.82
N ILE A 51 -1.59 -10.05 2.73
CA ILE A 51 -1.54 -10.82 1.48
C ILE A 51 -2.73 -11.76 1.41
N GLN A 52 -3.45 -11.71 0.30
CA GLN A 52 -4.63 -12.51 0.08
C GLN A 52 -4.30 -14.01 0.00
N ILE A 53 -5.08 -14.82 0.72
CA ILE A 53 -5.03 -16.29 0.65
C ILE A 53 -6.33 -16.76 0.03
N GLU A 54 -6.24 -17.35 -1.17
CA GLU A 54 -7.40 -17.82 -1.94
C GLU A 54 -7.89 -19.20 -1.48
N GLU A 55 -8.28 -19.31 -0.21
CA GLU A 55 -8.82 -20.56 0.35
C GLU A 55 -10.23 -20.33 0.91
N PRO A 56 -11.21 -21.20 0.56
CA PRO A 56 -12.56 -21.09 1.09
C PRO A 56 -12.61 -21.10 2.62
N GLY A 57 -13.26 -20.11 3.21
CA GLY A 57 -13.44 -20.00 4.66
C GLY A 57 -12.32 -19.25 5.40
N ILE A 58 -11.33 -18.70 4.69
CA ILE A 58 -10.39 -17.74 5.26
C ILE A 58 -10.95 -16.32 5.10
N PHE A 59 -11.04 -15.59 6.22
CA PHE A 59 -11.37 -14.17 6.19
C PHE A 59 -10.12 -13.37 5.83
N TYR A 60 -10.23 -12.41 4.91
CA TYR A 60 -9.09 -11.60 4.49
C TYR A 60 -9.23 -10.17 5.03
N LEU A 61 -8.17 -9.72 5.71
CA LEU A 61 -8.06 -8.39 6.28
C LEU A 61 -6.87 -7.68 5.63
N SER A 62 -7.11 -6.55 4.97
CA SER A 62 -6.07 -5.75 4.33
C SER A 62 -6.52 -4.30 4.25
N PHE A 63 -5.74 -3.47 3.57
CA PHE A 63 -5.97 -2.05 3.38
C PHE A 63 -6.64 -1.79 2.04
N ASP A 64 -7.14 -0.57 1.85
CA ASP A 64 -7.46 -0.10 0.50
C ASP A 64 -6.16 0.14 -0.27
N ASN A 65 -5.67 -0.91 -0.93
CA ASN A 65 -4.43 -0.85 -1.72
C ASN A 65 -4.52 0.15 -2.87
N ALA A 66 -5.72 0.43 -3.38
CA ALA A 66 -5.90 1.49 -4.38
C ALA A 66 -5.72 2.87 -3.74
N GLU A 67 -6.25 3.09 -2.54
CA GLU A 67 -6.05 4.35 -1.81
C GLU A 67 -4.57 4.61 -1.48
N VAL A 68 -3.83 3.55 -1.13
CA VAL A 68 -2.37 3.63 -0.97
C VAL A 68 -1.70 4.16 -2.24
N GLY A 69 -2.06 3.59 -3.39
CA GLY A 69 -1.62 4.08 -4.70
C GLY A 69 -1.98 5.54 -4.97
N ARG A 70 -3.22 5.96 -4.61
CA ARG A 70 -3.65 7.35 -4.76
C ARG A 70 -2.84 8.30 -3.87
N ILE A 71 -2.47 7.89 -2.67
CA ILE A 71 -1.66 8.71 -1.75
C ILE A 71 -0.23 8.87 -2.28
N GLN A 72 0.38 7.78 -2.77
CA GLN A 72 1.71 7.81 -3.38
C GLN A 72 1.75 8.79 -4.56
N ALA A 73 0.80 8.68 -5.48
CA ALA A 73 0.74 9.56 -6.65
C ALA A 73 0.44 11.01 -6.26
N ARG A 74 -0.52 11.26 -5.36
CA ARG A 74 -0.83 12.63 -4.85
C ARG A 74 0.40 13.30 -4.24
N GLY A 75 1.11 12.60 -3.37
CA GLY A 75 2.31 13.16 -2.72
C GLY A 75 3.42 13.54 -3.70
N VAL A 76 3.51 12.86 -4.86
CA VAL A 76 4.44 13.23 -5.92
C VAL A 76 3.90 14.43 -6.73
N VAL A 77 2.63 14.41 -7.15
CA VAL A 77 2.07 15.49 -7.98
C VAL A 77 1.93 16.83 -7.27
N ASP A 78 1.78 16.82 -5.94
CA ASP A 78 1.77 18.04 -5.15
C ASP A 78 3.11 18.79 -5.18
N VAL A 79 4.21 18.09 -5.52
CA VAL A 79 5.56 18.69 -5.67
C VAL A 79 5.88 18.99 -7.12
N VAL A 80 5.63 18.05 -8.03
CA VAL A 80 5.86 18.18 -9.47
C VAL A 80 4.62 17.68 -10.19
N ASN A 81 3.91 18.52 -10.93
CA ASN A 81 2.70 18.13 -11.66
C ASN A 81 2.85 18.16 -13.18
N LYS A 82 4.08 18.33 -13.66
CA LYS A 82 4.43 18.34 -15.09
C LYS A 82 5.81 17.71 -15.31
N GLY A 83 5.98 17.03 -16.43
CA GLY A 83 7.27 16.46 -16.84
C GLY A 83 7.22 14.96 -17.09
N ARG A 84 8.39 14.34 -17.05
CA ARG A 84 8.66 12.94 -17.39
C ARG A 84 8.63 12.07 -16.13
N PHE A 85 7.65 11.18 -16.03
CA PHE A 85 7.42 10.36 -14.84
C PHE A 85 7.81 8.91 -15.11
N ALA A 86 8.32 8.25 -14.07
CA ALA A 86 8.59 6.82 -14.09
C ALA A 86 7.74 6.09 -13.04
N TYR A 87 7.14 4.97 -13.42
CA TYR A 87 6.56 4.01 -12.49
C TYR A 87 7.57 2.89 -12.20
N ILE A 88 7.79 2.64 -10.91
CA ILE A 88 8.51 1.47 -10.42
C ILE A 88 7.56 0.65 -9.56
N LYS A 89 6.96 -0.34 -10.23
CA LYS A 89 5.89 -1.18 -9.68
C LYS A 89 6.46 -2.31 -8.82
N GLY A 90 5.57 -2.94 -8.05
CA GLY A 90 5.84 -4.15 -7.28
C GLY A 90 6.08 -5.41 -8.12
N SER A 91 5.93 -6.59 -7.50
CA SER A 91 6.11 -7.87 -8.20
C SER A 91 4.97 -8.13 -9.20
N PRO A 92 5.26 -8.54 -10.45
CA PRO A 92 4.22 -8.79 -11.45
C PRO A 92 3.40 -10.06 -11.19
N THR A 93 3.80 -10.87 -10.21
CA THR A 93 3.13 -12.14 -9.86
C THR A 93 2.09 -11.98 -8.76
N MET A 94 1.91 -10.77 -8.22
CA MET A 94 1.02 -10.49 -7.10
C MET A 94 -0.06 -9.48 -7.49
N GLU A 95 -1.33 -9.81 -7.24
CA GLU A 95 -2.49 -8.96 -7.59
C GLU A 95 -2.44 -7.59 -6.90
N ILE A 96 -1.90 -7.52 -5.68
CA ILE A 96 -1.72 -6.27 -4.93
C ILE A 96 -0.95 -5.19 -5.72
N THR A 97 -0.02 -5.60 -6.59
CA THR A 97 0.72 -4.68 -7.45
C THR A 97 -0.20 -3.90 -8.38
N GLU A 98 -1.23 -4.56 -8.93
CA GLU A 98 -2.18 -3.93 -9.85
C GLU A 98 -3.17 -3.03 -9.11
N PHE A 99 -3.54 -3.35 -7.87
CA PHE A 99 -4.38 -2.45 -7.05
C PHE A 99 -3.64 -1.15 -6.71
N VAL A 100 -2.39 -1.24 -6.25
CA VAL A 100 -1.57 -0.06 -5.94
C VAL A 100 -1.31 0.76 -7.20
N TRP A 101 -0.89 0.11 -8.30
CA TRP A 101 -0.67 0.80 -9.57
C TRP A 101 -1.96 1.44 -10.13
N GLY A 102 -3.10 0.76 -10.05
CA GLY A 102 -4.39 1.29 -10.45
C GLY A 102 -4.74 2.58 -9.71
N GLY A 103 -4.53 2.61 -8.39
CA GLY A 103 -4.70 3.82 -7.58
C GLY A 103 -3.76 4.97 -7.99
N GLN A 104 -2.50 4.66 -8.34
CA GLN A 104 -1.57 5.67 -8.84
C GLN A 104 -2.05 6.24 -10.19
N VAL A 105 -2.49 5.38 -11.10
CA VAL A 105 -3.00 5.75 -12.43
C VAL A 105 -4.24 6.63 -12.31
N GLU A 106 -5.17 6.34 -11.39
CA GLU A 106 -6.36 7.17 -11.17
C GLU A 106 -6.02 8.64 -10.90
N ILE A 107 -4.94 8.92 -10.15
CA ILE A 107 -4.49 10.29 -9.87
C ILE A 107 -3.76 10.90 -11.06
N LEU A 108 -2.90 10.13 -11.74
CA LEU A 108 -2.06 10.66 -12.81
C LEU A 108 -2.79 10.81 -14.16
N THR A 109 -3.89 10.08 -14.37
CA THR A 109 -4.63 10.05 -15.65
C THR A 109 -5.00 11.45 -16.16
N ALA A 110 -5.54 12.32 -15.30
CA ALA A 110 -5.95 13.67 -15.71
C ALA A 110 -4.77 14.53 -16.19
N TYR A 111 -3.58 14.35 -15.61
CA TYR A 111 -2.36 15.06 -16.02
C TYR A 111 -1.78 14.50 -17.31
N ILE A 112 -1.85 13.17 -17.49
CA ILE A 112 -1.40 12.47 -18.70
C ILE A 112 -2.28 12.86 -19.89
N GLU A 113 -3.60 12.81 -19.76
CA GLU A 113 -4.54 13.17 -20.84
C GLU A 113 -4.41 14.63 -21.27
N LYS A 114 -4.06 15.52 -20.33
CA LYS A 114 -3.78 16.92 -20.60
C LYS A 114 -2.42 17.15 -21.28
N GLY A 115 -1.54 16.15 -21.27
CA GLY A 115 -0.16 16.24 -21.76
C GLY A 115 0.77 16.98 -20.81
N ASP A 116 0.36 17.19 -19.56
CA ASP A 116 1.21 17.78 -18.52
C ASP A 116 2.25 16.76 -18.03
N ILE A 117 1.89 15.48 -17.94
CA ILE A 117 2.77 14.37 -17.55
C ILE A 117 2.95 13.39 -18.71
N GLU A 118 4.20 12.98 -18.97
CA GLU A 118 4.56 11.90 -19.87
C GLU A 118 5.13 10.73 -19.06
N ILE A 119 4.57 9.52 -19.20
CA ILE A 119 5.14 8.32 -18.58
C ILE A 119 6.25 7.79 -19.49
N VAL A 120 7.49 7.81 -19.01
CA VAL A 120 8.67 7.47 -19.81
C VAL A 120 9.22 6.09 -19.49
N CYS A 121 8.84 5.54 -18.34
CA CYS A 121 9.18 4.20 -17.89
C CYS A 121 8.05 3.63 -17.05
N GLU A 122 7.78 2.35 -17.23
CA GLU A 122 6.87 1.57 -16.40
C GLU A 122 7.43 0.16 -16.26
N LEU A 123 7.98 -0.16 -15.09
CA LEU A 123 8.75 -1.39 -14.87
C LEU A 123 8.32 -2.08 -13.58
N TYR A 124 8.22 -3.41 -13.63
CA TYR A 124 7.94 -4.24 -12.46
C TYR A 124 9.21 -4.66 -11.73
N SER A 125 9.18 -4.64 -10.40
CA SER A 125 10.29 -5.09 -9.56
C SER A 125 9.98 -6.48 -9.02
N ASP A 126 10.51 -7.52 -9.68
CA ASP A 126 10.22 -8.89 -9.30
C ASP A 126 10.58 -9.16 -7.83
N GLY A 127 9.73 -9.93 -7.15
CA GLY A 127 9.82 -10.18 -5.71
C GLY A 127 9.81 -8.95 -4.79
N TRP A 128 9.43 -7.76 -5.28
CA TRP A 128 9.53 -6.50 -4.53
C TRP A 128 10.97 -6.14 -4.09
N LEU A 129 11.96 -6.69 -4.81
CA LEU A 129 13.36 -6.57 -4.42
C LEU A 129 13.91 -5.16 -4.72
N PRO A 130 14.56 -4.49 -3.74
CA PRO A 130 15.21 -3.20 -3.96
C PRO A 130 16.27 -3.23 -5.07
N GLU A 131 16.98 -4.35 -5.23
CA GLU A 131 18.01 -4.51 -6.27
C GLU A 131 17.39 -4.47 -7.67
N ASN A 132 16.22 -5.10 -7.85
CA ASN A 132 15.49 -5.06 -9.11
C ASN A 132 14.95 -3.66 -9.39
N ALA A 133 14.42 -2.98 -8.37
CA ALA A 133 13.97 -1.59 -8.49
C ALA A 133 15.13 -0.64 -8.88
N GLN A 134 16.32 -0.85 -8.32
CA GLN A 134 17.52 -0.09 -8.68
C GLN A 134 17.89 -0.31 -10.15
N ILE A 135 17.99 -1.56 -10.59
CA ILE A 135 18.30 -1.91 -11.99
C ILE A 135 17.27 -1.29 -12.95
N ASN A 136 15.99 -1.39 -12.62
CA ASN A 136 14.91 -0.81 -13.40
C ASN A 136 15.06 0.72 -13.54
N MET A 137 15.37 1.41 -12.44
CA MET A 137 15.56 2.85 -12.46
C MET A 137 16.84 3.25 -13.22
N GLU A 138 17.94 2.52 -13.09
CA GLU A 138 19.17 2.75 -13.86
C GLU A 138 18.93 2.60 -15.37
N GLN A 139 18.17 1.59 -15.78
CA GLN A 139 17.76 1.39 -17.18
C GLN A 139 16.88 2.54 -17.66
N CYS A 140 15.91 2.96 -16.84
CA CYS A 140 15.04 4.09 -17.14
C CYS A 140 15.83 5.38 -17.35
N LEU A 141 16.75 5.69 -16.44
CA LEU A 141 17.63 6.86 -16.52
C LEU A 141 18.50 6.82 -17.77
N THR A 142 19.10 5.66 -18.06
CA THR A 142 19.93 5.48 -19.25
C THR A 142 19.15 5.68 -20.53
N ALA A 143 17.94 5.11 -20.62
CA ALA A 143 17.08 5.21 -21.80
C ALA A 143 16.54 6.63 -22.05
N ASN A 144 16.55 7.49 -21.02
CA ASN A 144 16.01 8.83 -21.06
C ASN A 144 17.07 9.92 -20.88
N ASP A 145 18.36 9.59 -20.95
CA ASP A 145 19.48 10.52 -20.73
C ASP A 145 19.33 11.31 -19.41
N ASN A 146 18.95 10.62 -18.33
CA ASN A 146 18.63 11.17 -17.01
C ASN A 146 17.43 12.16 -16.97
N ASN A 147 16.68 12.32 -18.06
CA ASN A 147 15.49 13.17 -18.11
C ASN A 147 14.27 12.46 -17.52
N VAL A 148 14.24 12.37 -16.20
CA VAL A 148 13.10 11.95 -15.39
C VAL A 148 12.87 13.01 -14.31
N ASP A 149 11.64 13.49 -14.20
CA ASP A 149 11.25 14.57 -13.29
C ASP A 149 10.58 14.07 -12.02
N ALA A 150 10.08 12.83 -12.00
CA ALA A 150 9.45 12.21 -10.83
C ALA A 150 9.41 10.69 -10.93
N VAL A 151 9.42 10.00 -9.78
CA VAL A 151 9.28 8.55 -9.70
C VAL A 151 8.17 8.16 -8.73
N VAL A 152 7.20 7.38 -9.21
CA VAL A 152 6.15 6.78 -8.38
C VAL A 152 6.55 5.33 -8.12
N ALA A 153 7.12 5.07 -6.94
CA ALA A 153 7.51 3.74 -6.46
C ALA A 153 6.45 3.16 -5.52
N SER A 154 6.17 1.86 -5.66
CA SER A 154 5.06 1.19 -4.97
C SER A 154 5.27 0.95 -3.48
N ASN A 155 6.50 0.93 -2.96
CA ASN A 155 6.78 0.86 -1.51
C ASN A 155 8.18 1.36 -1.13
N ASP A 156 8.52 1.33 0.16
CA ASP A 156 9.80 1.84 0.67
C ASP A 156 11.01 1.03 0.19
N GLY A 157 10.87 -0.29 0.01
CA GLY A 157 11.92 -1.14 -0.55
C GLY A 157 12.27 -0.78 -1.99
N THR A 158 11.25 -0.69 -2.85
CA THR A 158 11.42 -0.28 -4.25
C THR A 158 11.90 1.17 -4.36
N ALA A 159 11.37 2.08 -3.54
CA ALA A 159 11.88 3.45 -3.43
C ALA A 159 13.36 3.46 -3.02
N GLY A 160 13.81 2.50 -2.21
CA GLY A 160 15.21 2.35 -1.78
C GLY A 160 16.14 2.15 -2.96
N GLY A 161 15.78 1.22 -3.85
CA GLY A 161 16.49 0.98 -5.10
C GLY A 161 16.47 2.20 -6.02
N VAL A 162 15.32 2.85 -6.17
CA VAL A 162 15.18 4.09 -6.96
C VAL A 162 16.13 5.18 -6.47
N VAL A 163 16.13 5.47 -5.16
CA VAL A 163 16.99 6.50 -4.58
C VAL A 163 18.47 6.16 -4.76
N ALA A 164 18.86 4.88 -4.69
CA ALA A 164 20.23 4.44 -4.95
C ALA A 164 20.65 4.70 -6.41
N ALA A 165 19.77 4.39 -7.38
CA ALA A 165 20.01 4.69 -8.80
C ALA A 165 20.15 6.20 -9.06
N LEU A 166 19.22 6.99 -8.50
CA LEU A 166 19.26 8.45 -8.58
C LEU A 166 20.52 9.04 -7.95
N ALA A 167 20.95 8.53 -6.80
CA ALA A 167 22.17 8.97 -6.12
C ALA A 167 23.42 8.73 -6.97
N SER A 168 23.49 7.60 -7.68
CA SER A 168 24.58 7.27 -8.60
C SER A 168 24.70 8.27 -9.77
N GLN A 169 23.60 8.93 -10.13
CA GLN A 169 23.57 9.99 -11.15
C GLN A 169 23.64 11.42 -10.56
N GLY A 170 23.77 11.57 -9.24
CA GLY A 170 23.76 12.87 -8.56
C GLY A 170 22.38 13.55 -8.54
N LEU A 171 21.30 12.79 -8.72
CA LEU A 171 19.92 13.28 -8.81
C LEU A 171 19.11 13.08 -7.52
N ALA A 172 19.64 12.33 -6.55
CA ALA A 172 18.96 12.11 -5.28
C ALA A 172 18.65 13.43 -4.57
N GLY A 173 17.39 13.58 -4.14
CA GLY A 173 16.87 14.78 -3.50
C GLY A 173 16.42 15.90 -4.45
N ASN A 174 16.64 15.75 -5.76
CA ASN A 174 16.09 16.66 -6.76
C ASN A 174 14.84 16.09 -7.45
N ILE A 175 14.77 14.75 -7.55
CA ILE A 175 13.63 14.05 -8.16
C ILE A 175 12.75 13.51 -7.03
N PRO A 176 11.45 13.87 -6.98
CA PRO A 176 10.52 13.34 -6.00
C PRO A 176 10.29 11.84 -6.18
N VAL A 177 10.23 11.13 -5.06
CA VAL A 177 10.05 9.67 -5.00
C VAL A 177 8.99 9.33 -3.95
N SER A 178 7.98 8.55 -4.33
CA SER A 178 7.00 7.98 -3.38
C SER A 178 7.49 6.71 -2.69
N GLY A 179 6.80 6.29 -1.64
CA GLY A 179 6.99 5.00 -0.98
C GLY A 179 5.84 4.70 -0.02
N GLN A 180 5.97 3.60 0.70
CA GLN A 180 4.96 3.02 1.59
C GLN A 180 5.67 2.14 2.61
N ASP A 181 5.07 1.96 3.78
CA ASP A 181 5.40 1.04 4.89
C ASP A 181 5.97 1.79 6.10
N GLY A 182 6.62 2.94 5.88
CA GLY A 182 7.16 3.77 6.97
C GLY A 182 8.43 3.20 7.57
N ASP A 183 9.23 2.50 6.76
CA ASP A 183 10.49 1.91 7.19
C ASP A 183 11.42 2.98 7.78
N ILE A 184 12.17 2.65 8.82
CA ILE A 184 13.14 3.58 9.43
C ILE A 184 14.12 4.12 8.37
N ALA A 185 14.48 3.31 7.38
CA ALA A 185 15.32 3.72 6.26
C ALA A 185 14.62 4.74 5.34
N ALA A 186 13.31 4.62 5.10
CA ALA A 186 12.52 5.57 4.33
C ALA A 186 12.31 6.88 5.10
N LEU A 187 11.99 6.82 6.39
CA LEU A 187 11.89 8.01 7.26
C LEU A 187 13.21 8.79 7.29
N ASN A 188 14.34 8.08 7.32
CA ASN A 188 15.67 8.71 7.19
C ASN A 188 15.89 9.36 5.82
N ARG A 189 15.37 8.79 4.73
CA ARG A 189 15.43 9.38 3.39
C ARG A 189 14.55 10.63 3.28
N ILE A 190 13.33 10.58 3.80
CA ILE A 190 12.42 11.73 3.97
C ILE A 190 13.13 12.85 4.73
N ALA A 191 13.76 12.55 5.88
CA ALA A 191 14.49 13.53 6.67
C ALA A 191 15.68 14.17 5.93
N LYS A 192 16.31 13.43 5.00
CA LYS A 192 17.38 13.92 4.12
C LYS A 192 16.87 14.61 2.86
N GLY A 193 15.56 14.58 2.59
CA GLY A 193 14.95 15.07 1.37
C GLY A 193 15.12 14.16 0.15
N TYR A 194 15.56 12.91 0.32
CA TYR A 194 15.80 11.96 -0.76
C TYR A 194 14.55 11.17 -1.18
N GLN A 195 13.50 11.24 -0.38
CA GLN A 195 12.18 10.67 -0.66
C GLN A 195 11.15 11.74 -0.29
N THR A 196 10.03 11.80 -1.00
CA THR A 196 9.06 12.91 -0.93
C THR A 196 7.87 12.55 -0.07
N VAL A 197 7.30 11.37 -0.32
CA VAL A 197 6.15 10.88 0.41
C VAL A 197 6.40 9.45 0.85
N VAL A 198 5.99 9.16 2.07
CA VAL A 198 5.83 7.79 2.56
C VAL A 198 4.46 7.68 3.19
N ASP A 199 3.70 6.69 2.74
CA ASP A 199 2.50 6.27 3.44
C ASP A 199 2.86 5.28 4.54
N THR A 200 2.39 5.52 5.76
CA THR A 200 2.56 4.60 6.88
C THR A 200 1.27 3.83 7.09
N VAL A 201 1.32 2.54 6.84
CA VAL A 201 0.20 1.63 7.09
C VAL A 201 0.25 1.22 8.57
N ARG A 202 -0.68 1.72 9.40
CA ARG A 202 -0.73 1.36 10.83
C ARG A 202 -1.72 0.22 11.07
N THR A 203 -1.19 -0.90 11.55
CA THR A 203 -1.95 -2.11 11.88
C THR A 203 -2.38 -2.17 13.35
N GLN A 204 -1.84 -1.24 14.17
CA GLN A 204 -1.98 -1.24 15.63
C GLN A 204 -3.43 -1.01 16.09
N ASP A 205 -4.30 -0.59 15.17
CA ASP A 205 -5.68 -0.24 15.45
C ASP A 205 -6.65 -1.44 15.33
N VAL A 206 -6.17 -2.63 14.89
CA VAL A 206 -7.00 -3.85 14.89
C VAL A 206 -6.86 -4.59 16.22
N THR A 207 -7.84 -4.41 17.10
CA THR A 207 -7.92 -5.15 18.36
C THR A 207 -8.31 -6.62 18.14
N LYS A 208 -7.90 -7.50 19.06
CA LYS A 208 -8.33 -8.92 19.06
C LYS A 208 -9.86 -9.06 19.05
N ASP A 209 -10.56 -8.13 19.70
CA ASP A 209 -12.02 -8.14 19.79
C ASP A 209 -12.68 -7.76 18.47
N GLN A 210 -12.08 -6.84 17.70
CA GLN A 210 -12.49 -6.52 16.33
C GLN A 210 -12.29 -7.72 15.39
N VAL A 211 -11.14 -8.41 15.47
CA VAL A 211 -10.90 -9.65 14.69
C VAL A 211 -11.90 -10.74 15.05
N LEU A 212 -12.16 -10.93 16.35
CA LEU A 212 -13.12 -11.92 16.83
C LEU A 212 -14.56 -11.54 16.39
N GLY A 213 -14.90 -10.26 16.42
CA GLY A 213 -16.16 -9.72 15.88
C GLY A 213 -16.32 -9.99 14.38
N MET A 214 -15.27 -9.80 13.58
CA MET A 214 -15.28 -10.12 12.15
C MET A 214 -15.53 -11.62 11.90
N ILE A 215 -14.85 -12.50 12.65
CA ILE A 215 -14.99 -13.96 12.54
C ILE A 215 -16.39 -14.43 12.98
N ILE A 216 -16.94 -13.87 14.07
CA ILE A 216 -18.20 -14.34 14.67
C ILE A 216 -19.42 -13.70 13.98
N LEU A 217 -19.33 -12.43 13.58
CA LEU A 217 -20.48 -11.64 13.12
C LEU A 217 -20.51 -11.42 11.60
N GLY A 218 -19.42 -11.73 10.88
CA GLY A 218 -19.31 -11.50 9.43
C GLY A 218 -19.46 -10.02 9.04
N LYS A 219 -19.15 -9.10 9.96
CA LYS A 219 -19.30 -7.65 9.75
C LYS A 219 -18.00 -7.01 9.24
N ARG A 220 -18.14 -6.08 8.30
CA ARG A 220 -17.09 -5.16 7.86
C ARG A 220 -16.87 -4.09 8.93
N ILE A 221 -15.63 -3.67 9.13
CA ILE A 221 -15.31 -2.45 9.89
C ILE A 221 -15.36 -1.29 8.90
N GLU A 222 -16.15 -0.27 9.20
CA GLU A 222 -16.10 1.03 8.51
C GLU A 222 -15.24 1.97 9.36
N GLU A 223 -14.58 2.94 8.71
CA GLU A 223 -13.59 3.87 9.28
C GLU A 223 -13.98 4.42 10.67
N GLU A 224 -13.01 4.46 11.58
CA GLU A 224 -13.01 5.42 12.69
C GLU A 224 -12.04 6.53 12.32
N THR A 225 -12.51 7.78 12.36
CA THR A 225 -11.70 8.96 12.07
C THR A 225 -10.79 9.32 13.26
N GLU A 226 -9.73 10.11 13.05
CA GLU A 226 -8.90 10.63 14.17
C GLU A 226 -9.75 11.35 15.24
N GLU A 227 -10.92 11.87 14.87
CA GLU A 227 -11.86 12.54 15.78
C GLU A 227 -12.58 11.55 16.72
N ASP A 228 -12.81 10.32 16.26
CA ASP A 228 -13.45 9.25 17.04
C ASP A 228 -12.52 8.71 18.15
N LEU A 229 -11.22 8.59 17.86
CA LEU A 229 -10.20 8.12 18.81
C LEU A 229 -9.91 9.13 19.93
N ALA A 230 -10.04 10.43 19.66
CA ALA A 230 -9.85 11.49 20.66
C ALA A 230 -10.95 11.50 21.74
N SER A 231 -12.11 10.89 21.47
CA SER A 231 -13.25 10.84 22.38
C SER A 231 -13.17 9.73 23.44
N LEU A 232 -12.17 8.85 23.34
CA LEU A 232 -11.98 7.68 24.21
C LEU A 232 -10.99 7.91 25.38
N HIS A 233 -10.55 9.15 25.62
CA HIS A 233 -9.68 9.53 26.73
C HIS A 233 -10.34 10.44 27.76
#